data_AF-A0A3D5Q193-F1
#
_entry.id   AF-A0A3D5Q193-F1
#
_cell.length_a   1.000
_cell.length_b   1.000
_cell.length_c   1.000
_cell.angle_alpha   90.00
_cell.angle_beta   90.00
_cell.angle_gamma   90.00
#
_symmetry.space_group_name_H-M   'P 1'
#
loop_
_entity.id
_entity.type
_entity.pdbx_description
1 polymer ?
#
loop_
_entity_poly.entity_id
_entity_poly.type
_entity_poly.pdbx_seq_one_letter_code
_entity_poly.pdbx_strand_id
1 'polypeptide(L)'
;TFAVLTALALGFKLRLKHQLVAQEAFNEISLQTARRAGGSIALFALTAEAVGIVLLGLFFVPELGWIEGLYQALFYTISAFNNAGFSLSPESLSSYVDHAGITLSVTALFITGGLGYIVVMELLEKRCWSRLSVYVKVILLATLLL
;
A
#
# COMPACT_ATOMS: atom_id res chain seq x y z
N THR A 1 23.84 -6.79 -10.62
CA THR A 1 23.59 -7.30 -11.99
C THR A 1 24.66 -6.87 -12.97
N PHE A 2 24.87 -5.56 -13.20
CA PHE A 2 25.85 -5.10 -14.19
C PHE A 2 27.30 -5.54 -13.90
N ALA A 3 27.78 -5.41 -12.65
CA ALA A 3 29.13 -5.82 -12.27
C ALA A 3 29.43 -7.31 -12.48
N VAL A 4 28.43 -8.18 -12.28
CA VAL A 4 28.56 -9.63 -12.50
C VAL A 4 28.59 -9.95 -13.99
N LEU A 5 27.75 -9.27 -14.79
CA LEU A 5 27.76 -9.39 -16.25
C LEU A 5 29.07 -8.89 -16.86
N THR A 6 29.63 -7.78 -16.34
CA THR A 6 30.92 -7.23 -16.77
C THR A 6 32.08 -8.17 -16.42
N ALA A 7 32.07 -8.77 -15.22
CA ALA A 7 33.10 -9.75 -14.81
C ALA A 7 33.05 -11.06 -15.61
N LEU A 8 31.84 -11.51 -15.99
CA LEU A 8 31.63 -12.65 -16.88
C LEU A 8 32.13 -12.37 -18.30
N ALA A 9 31.84 -11.18 -18.84
CA ALA A 9 32.29 -10.76 -20.17
C ALA A 9 33.83 -10.62 -20.26
N LEU A 10 34.49 -10.28 -19.14
CA LEU A 10 35.94 -10.16 -19.02
C LEU A 10 36.68 -11.51 -18.81
N GLY A 11 35.97 -12.63 -18.82
CA GLY A 11 36.60 -13.96 -18.80
C GLY A 11 37.22 -14.37 -17.46
N PHE A 12 36.86 -13.71 -16.35
CA PHE A 12 37.24 -14.18 -15.02
C PHE A 12 36.61 -15.55 -14.78
N LYS A 13 37.44 -16.60 -14.73
CA LYS A 13 37.02 -18.00 -14.52
C LYS A 13 36.49 -18.19 -13.10
N LEU A 14 35.28 -17.72 -12.83
CA LEU A 14 34.49 -18.18 -11.69
C LEU A 14 33.99 -19.58 -12.03
N ARG A 15 34.53 -20.59 -11.32
CA ARG A 15 34.11 -21.98 -11.40
C ARG A 15 32.58 -22.06 -11.33
N LEU A 16 31.94 -22.69 -12.32
CA LEU A 16 30.48 -22.83 -12.47
C LEU A 16 29.74 -23.19 -11.16
N LYS A 17 30.37 -24.00 -10.30
CA LYS A 17 29.83 -24.39 -8.99
C LYS A 17 29.64 -23.21 -8.03
N HIS A 18 30.55 -22.24 -8.01
CA HIS A 18 30.42 -21.04 -7.17
C HIS A 18 29.38 -20.07 -7.74
N GLN A 19 29.18 -20.06 -9.06
CA GLN A 19 28.12 -19.27 -9.69
C GLN A 19 26.73 -19.83 -9.39
N LEU A 20 26.58 -21.16 -9.42
CA LEU A 20 25.32 -21.82 -9.05
C LEU A 20 24.99 -21.63 -7.57
N VAL A 21 25.95 -21.82 -6.66
CA VAL A 21 25.73 -21.58 -5.22
C VAL A 21 25.43 -20.11 -4.93
N ALA A 22 26.12 -19.18 -5.59
CA ALA A 22 25.81 -17.76 -5.47
C ALA A 22 24.40 -17.46 -6.01
N GLN A 23 24.03 -18.00 -7.17
CA GLN A 23 22.71 -17.81 -7.76
C GLN A 23 21.60 -18.40 -6.90
N GLU A 24 21.80 -19.59 -6.32
CA GLU A 24 20.89 -20.25 -5.39
C GLU A 24 20.72 -19.40 -4.11
N ALA A 25 21.83 -18.95 -3.51
CA ALA A 25 21.81 -18.08 -2.34
C ALA A 25 21.14 -16.72 -2.64
N PHE A 26 21.42 -16.12 -3.80
CA PHE A 26 20.75 -14.88 -4.23
C PHE A 26 19.26 -15.10 -4.50
N ASN A 27 18.85 -16.25 -5.03
CA ASN A 27 17.45 -16.57 -5.32
C ASN A 27 16.68 -16.88 -4.02
N GLU A 28 17.30 -17.55 -3.05
CA GLU A 28 16.71 -17.72 -1.71
C GLU A 28 16.60 -16.39 -0.97
N ILE A 29 17.64 -15.55 -1.00
CA ILE A 29 17.60 -14.22 -0.37
C ILE A 29 16.55 -13.33 -1.04
N SER A 30 16.42 -13.36 -2.37
CA SER A 30 15.41 -12.57 -3.08
C SER A 30 13.99 -13.06 -2.78
N LEU A 31 13.76 -14.38 -2.77
CA LEU A 31 12.46 -14.96 -2.41
C LEU A 31 12.09 -14.72 -0.96
N GLN A 32 13.04 -14.86 -0.02
CA GLN A 32 12.78 -14.60 1.40
C GLN A 32 12.49 -13.12 1.64
N THR A 33 13.23 -12.22 1.00
CA THR A 33 12.99 -10.76 1.08
C THR A 33 11.65 -10.38 0.45
N ALA A 34 11.32 -10.96 -0.70
CA ALA A 34 10.04 -10.76 -1.37
C ALA A 34 8.87 -11.28 -0.51
N ARG A 35 8.99 -12.47 0.09
CA ARG A 35 7.98 -13.01 1.03
C ARG A 35 7.80 -12.13 2.26
N ARG A 36 8.89 -11.64 2.85
CA ARG A 36 8.83 -10.71 3.99
C ARG A 36 8.15 -9.41 3.60
N ALA A 37 8.52 -8.82 2.47
CA ALA A 37 7.90 -7.60 1.96
C ALA A 37 6.40 -7.82 1.68
N GLY A 38 6.04 -8.91 1.01
CA GLY A 38 4.65 -9.27 0.73
C GLY A 38 3.82 -9.44 2.00
N GLY A 39 4.37 -10.11 3.03
CA GLY A 39 3.73 -10.24 4.33
C GLY A 39 3.49 -8.90 5.01
N SER A 40 4.47 -7.99 4.99
CA SER A 40 4.31 -6.65 5.56
C SER A 40 3.31 -5.78 4.79
N ILE A 41 3.29 -5.89 3.46
CA ILE A 41 2.31 -5.19 2.61
C ILE A 41 0.89 -5.69 2.90
N ALA A 42 0.71 -7.01 3.00
CA ALA A 42 -0.58 -7.60 3.32
C ALA A 42 -1.06 -7.18 4.71
N LEU A 43 -0.17 -7.19 5.72
CA LEU A 43 -0.50 -6.72 7.06
C LEU A 43 -0.88 -5.24 7.07
N PHE A 44 -0.16 -4.41 6.31
CA PHE A 44 -0.49 -3.00 6.14
C PHE A 44 -1.88 -2.80 5.51
N ALA A 45 -2.19 -3.51 4.42
CA ALA A 45 -3.50 -3.44 3.78
C ALA A 45 -4.62 -3.86 4.74
N LEU A 46 -4.49 -5.02 5.38
CA LEU A 46 -5.51 -5.53 6.30
C LEU A 46 -5.74 -4.62 7.51
N THR A 47 -4.67 -4.00 8.03
CA THR A 47 -4.80 -3.05 9.15
C THR A 47 -5.45 -1.74 8.72
N ALA A 48 -5.08 -1.20 7.55
CA ALA A 48 -5.71 0.00 7.00
C ALA A 48 -7.20 -0.25 6.69
N GLU A 49 -7.53 -1.39 6.08
CA GLU A 49 -8.91 -1.79 5.81
C GLU A 49 -9.69 -2.01 7.10
N ALA A 50 -9.14 -2.69 8.11
CA ALA A 50 -9.82 -2.86 9.39
C ALA A 50 -10.15 -1.51 10.06
N VAL A 51 -9.21 -0.56 10.03
CA VAL A 51 -9.44 0.80 10.55
C VAL A 51 -10.51 1.52 9.73
N GLY A 52 -10.46 1.44 8.40
CA GLY A 52 -11.46 2.04 7.51
C GLY A 52 -12.87 1.51 7.75
N ILE A 53 -13.01 0.19 7.94
CA ILE A 53 -14.29 -0.46 8.23
C ILE A 53 -14.87 0.05 9.55
N VAL A 54 -14.04 0.16 10.59
CA VAL A 54 -14.48 0.69 11.88
C VAL A 54 -14.91 2.15 11.73
N LEU A 55 -14.09 2.99 11.08
CA LEU A 55 -14.39 4.41 10.90
C LEU A 55 -15.68 4.63 10.11
N LEU A 56 -15.82 3.99 8.94
CA LEU A 56 -17.04 4.10 8.13
C LEU A 56 -18.24 3.44 8.81
N GLY A 57 -18.03 2.34 9.52
CA GLY A 57 -19.07 1.67 10.29
C GLY A 57 -19.66 2.56 11.38
N LEU A 58 -18.88 3.44 12.03
CA LEU A 58 -19.40 4.40 13.00
C LEU A 58 -20.43 5.37 12.41
N PHE A 59 -20.37 5.62 11.10
CA PHE A 59 -21.31 6.50 10.39
C PHE A 59 -22.46 5.73 9.72
N PHE A 60 -22.15 4.61 9.05
CA PHE A 60 -23.16 3.84 8.32
C PHE A 60 -24.06 2.98 9.22
N VAL A 61 -23.55 2.46 10.35
CA VAL A 61 -24.35 1.60 11.24
C VAL A 61 -25.51 2.34 11.91
N PRO A 62 -25.35 3.57 12.43
CA PRO A 62 -26.46 4.33 12.98
C PRO A 62 -27.57 4.65 11.96
N GLU A 63 -27.21 4.82 10.69
CA GLU A 63 -28.14 5.22 9.63
C GLU A 63 -28.85 4.03 8.97
N LEU A 64 -28.11 2.96 8.68
CA LEU A 64 -28.57 1.82 7.87
C LEU A 64 -28.79 0.55 8.70
N GLY A 65 -28.44 0.58 9.99
CA GLY A 65 -28.42 -0.58 10.87
C GLY A 65 -27.14 -1.40 10.75
N TRP A 66 -26.98 -2.38 11.64
CA TRP A 66 -25.74 -3.15 11.78
C TRP A 66 -25.34 -3.96 10.54
N ILE A 67 -26.31 -4.66 9.92
CA ILE A 67 -26.00 -5.57 8.81
C ILE A 67 -25.63 -4.77 7.56
N GLU A 68 -26.51 -3.87 7.14
CA GLU A 68 -26.31 -3.08 5.92
C GLU A 68 -25.17 -2.06 6.10
N GLY A 69 -25.09 -1.41 7.27
CA GLY A 69 -24.05 -0.43 7.55
C GLY A 69 -22.63 -1.03 7.58
N LEU A 70 -22.45 -2.22 8.17
CA LEU A 70 -21.15 -2.90 8.14
C LEU A 70 -20.81 -3.41 6.73
N TYR A 71 -21.81 -3.86 5.95
CA TYR A 71 -21.60 -4.28 4.57
C TYR A 71 -21.13 -3.11 3.70
N GLN A 72 -21.77 -1.94 3.80
CA GLN A 72 -21.33 -0.74 3.09
C GLN A 72 -19.95 -0.27 3.57
N ALA A 73 -19.70 -0.26 4.88
CA ALA A 73 -18.40 0.10 5.43
C ALA A 73 -17.27 -0.80 4.90
N LEU A 74 -17.51 -2.12 4.85
CA LEU A 74 -16.59 -3.09 4.26
C LEU A 74 -16.32 -2.81 2.78
N PHE A 75 -17.39 -2.69 1.99
CA PHE A 75 -17.27 -2.52 0.55
C PHE A 75 -16.56 -1.21 0.20
N TYR A 76 -17.00 -0.08 0.75
CA TYR A 76 -16.41 1.21 0.44
C TYR A 76 -14.99 1.34 0.97
N THR A 77 -14.65 0.67 2.09
CA THR A 77 -13.26 0.64 2.56
C THR A 77 -12.34 -0.06 1.58
N ILE A 78 -12.70 -1.29 1.16
CA ILE A 78 -11.89 -2.08 0.21
C ILE A 78 -11.81 -1.36 -1.14
N SER A 79 -12.92 -0.82 -1.63
CA SER A 79 -12.97 -0.07 -2.89
C SER A 79 -12.10 1.18 -2.85
N ALA A 80 -12.18 1.98 -1.77
CA ALA A 80 -11.42 3.21 -1.61
C ALA A 80 -9.92 2.95 -1.43
N PHE A 81 -9.55 2.04 -0.52
CA PHE A 81 -8.13 1.74 -0.25
C PHE A 81 -7.42 1.17 -1.47
N ASN A 82 -8.11 0.34 -2.26
CA ASN A 82 -7.53 -0.22 -3.49
C ASN A 82 -7.72 0.69 -4.71
N ASN A 83 -8.25 1.91 -4.55
CA ASN A 83 -8.54 2.86 -5.63
C ASN A 83 -9.42 2.27 -6.75
N ALA A 84 -10.34 1.36 -6.41
CA ALA A 84 -11.11 0.58 -7.38
C ALA A 84 -12.22 1.40 -8.05
N GLY A 85 -12.77 2.39 -7.36
CA GLY A 85 -13.84 3.25 -7.87
C GLY A 85 -15.20 2.57 -8.00
N PHE A 86 -15.38 1.37 -7.41
CA PHE A 86 -16.66 0.68 -7.39
C PHE A 86 -17.57 1.22 -6.30
N SER A 87 -18.88 1.14 -6.56
CA SER A 87 -19.95 1.54 -5.65
C SER A 87 -21.06 0.51 -5.59
N LEU A 88 -21.75 0.42 -4.44
CA LEU A 88 -22.98 -0.36 -4.26
C LEU A 88 -24.24 0.35 -4.78
N SER A 89 -24.26 1.68 -4.76
CA SER A 89 -25.37 2.51 -5.24
C SER A 89 -25.06 3.16 -6.60
N PRO A 90 -26.08 3.41 -7.44
CA PRO A 90 -25.93 4.15 -8.71
C PRO A 90 -25.38 5.57 -8.50
N GLU A 91 -25.79 6.23 -7.42
CA GLU A 91 -25.35 7.58 -7.06
C GLU A 91 -23.99 7.59 -6.37
N SER A 92 -23.41 6.42 -6.09
CA SER A 92 -22.17 6.30 -5.33
C SER A 92 -22.24 7.00 -3.97
N LEU A 93 -21.11 7.55 -3.52
CA LEU A 93 -21.01 8.34 -2.30
C LEU A 93 -21.52 9.78 -2.47
N SER A 94 -22.16 10.12 -3.61
CA SER A 94 -22.64 11.49 -3.87
C SER A 94 -23.67 11.96 -2.84
N SER A 95 -24.47 11.04 -2.29
CA SER A 95 -25.41 11.32 -1.20
C SER A 95 -24.73 11.67 0.13
N TYR A 96 -23.44 11.35 0.28
CA TYR A 96 -22.66 11.56 1.50
C TYR A 96 -21.62 12.68 1.38
N VAL A 97 -21.74 13.55 0.37
CA VAL A 97 -20.80 14.66 0.14
C VAL A 97 -20.78 15.66 1.30
N ASP A 98 -21.92 15.92 1.92
CA ASP A 98 -22.03 16.83 3.08
C ASP A 98 -21.62 16.16 4.41
N HIS A 99 -21.45 14.84 4.41
CA HIS A 99 -21.03 14.08 5.59
C HIS A 99 -19.51 14.03 5.71
N ALA A 100 -18.94 15.08 6.30
CA ALA A 100 -17.49 15.24 6.48
C ALA A 100 -16.79 13.99 7.05
N GLY A 101 -17.43 13.25 7.97
CA GLY A 101 -16.85 12.02 8.53
C GLY A 101 -16.62 10.93 7.49
N ILE A 102 -17.62 10.68 6.62
CA ILE A 102 -17.54 9.67 5.55
C ILE A 102 -16.58 10.13 4.47
N THR A 103 -16.74 11.38 4.00
CA THR A 103 -15.89 11.94 2.94
C THR A 103 -14.43 11.92 3.33
N LEU A 104 -14.07 12.40 4.53
CA LEU A 104 -12.68 12.42 5.01
C LEU A 104 -12.12 11.01 5.17
N SER A 105 -12.93 10.07 5.66
CA SER A 105 -12.50 8.67 5.83
C SER A 105 -12.19 8.02 4.48
N VAL A 106 -13.07 8.20 3.48
CA VAL A 106 -12.87 7.67 2.13
C VAL A 106 -11.68 8.34 1.44
N THR A 107 -11.53 9.67 1.54
CA THR A 107 -10.39 10.38 0.97
C THR A 107 -9.08 9.95 1.61
N ALA A 108 -9.04 9.77 2.93
CA ALA A 108 -7.85 9.27 3.62
C ALA A 108 -7.49 7.84 3.17
N LEU A 109 -8.48 6.95 2.99
CA LEU A 109 -8.25 5.61 2.46
C LEU A 109 -7.70 5.63 1.02
N PHE A 110 -8.26 6.47 0.14
CA PHE A 110 -7.76 6.67 -1.22
C PHE A 110 -6.30 7.16 -1.24
N ILE A 111 -5.98 8.19 -0.45
CA ILE A 111 -4.62 8.75 -0.41
C ILE A 111 -3.64 7.74 0.17
N THR A 112 -3.97 7.11 1.31
CA THR A 112 -3.08 6.14 1.96
C THR A 112 -2.85 4.89 1.09
N GLY A 113 -3.90 4.40 0.44
CA GLY A 113 -3.82 3.30 -0.52
C GLY A 113 -3.01 3.67 -1.76
N GLY A 114 -3.22 4.86 -2.32
CA GLY A 114 -2.48 5.38 -3.48
C GLY A 114 -0.99 5.65 -3.22
N LEU A 115 -0.63 6.16 -2.02
CA LEU A 115 0.77 6.35 -1.61
C LEU A 115 1.50 5.00 -1.47
N GLY A 116 0.78 3.98 -1.01
CA GLY A 116 1.28 2.62 -0.86
C GLY A 116 2.22 2.41 0.33
N TYR A 117 2.51 1.13 0.61
CA TYR A 117 3.25 0.67 1.78
C TYR A 117 4.61 1.36 1.98
N ILE A 118 5.40 1.49 0.90
CA ILE A 118 6.78 2.02 0.98
C ILE A 118 6.79 3.45 1.52
N VAL A 119 5.91 4.30 0.98
CA VAL A 119 5.84 5.72 1.34
C VAL A 119 5.29 5.87 2.75
N VAL A 120 4.22 5.16 3.09
CA VAL A 120 3.58 5.24 4.41
C VAL A 120 4.53 4.76 5.51
N MET A 121 5.21 3.62 5.31
CA MET A 121 6.13 3.10 6.32
C MET A 121 7.33 4.01 6.54
N GLU A 122 7.92 4.57 5.46
CA GLU A 122 9.03 5.50 5.61
C GLU A 122 8.61 6.78 6.35
N LEU A 123 7.37 7.25 6.14
CA LEU A 123 6.81 8.39 6.84
C LEU A 123 6.63 8.09 8.34
N LEU A 124 6.12 6.91 8.69
CA LEU A 124 5.92 6.46 10.07
C LEU A 124 7.22 6.22 10.83
N GLU A 125 8.25 5.71 10.14
CA GLU A 125 9.56 5.41 10.73
C GLU A 125 10.37 6.69 10.97
N LYS A 126 10.48 7.55 9.95
CA LYS A 126 11.44 8.67 9.99
C LYS A 126 10.88 9.92 10.65
N ARG A 127 9.56 10.14 10.60
CA ARG A 127 8.78 11.23 11.25
C ARG A 127 9.34 12.66 11.11
N CYS A 128 10.33 12.87 10.25
CA CYS A 128 11.07 14.11 10.07
C CYS A 128 11.34 14.31 8.58
N TRP A 129 10.89 15.43 8.02
CA TRP A 129 11.01 15.74 6.60
C TRP A 129 12.44 15.66 6.08
N SER A 130 13.42 16.12 6.86
CA SER A 130 14.84 16.10 6.47
C SER A 130 15.38 14.68 6.24
N ARG A 131 14.83 13.67 6.93
CA ARG A 131 15.29 12.27 6.87
C ARG A 131 14.63 11.45 5.75
N LEU A 132 13.53 11.92 5.19
CA LEU A 132 12.81 11.23 4.11
C LEU A 132 13.68 11.12 2.84
N SER A 133 13.57 9.98 2.16
CA SER A 133 14.18 9.76 0.85
C SER A 133 13.66 10.76 -0.17
N VAL A 134 14.46 11.03 -1.20
CA VAL A 134 14.05 11.90 -2.32
C VAL A 134 12.81 11.32 -3.01
N TYR A 135 12.76 10.00 -3.17
CA TYR A 135 11.60 9.27 -3.72
C TYR A 135 10.31 9.61 -2.96
N VAL A 136 10.28 9.46 -1.64
CA VAL A 136 9.10 9.78 -0.82
C VAL A 136 8.74 11.25 -0.90
N LYS A 137 9.73 12.16 -0.85
CA LYS A 137 9.46 13.60 -0.96
C LYS A 137 8.79 13.96 -2.30
N VAL A 138 9.28 13.39 -3.41
CA VAL A 138 8.70 13.64 -4.73
C VAL A 138 7.27 13.11 -4.80
N ILE A 139 7.01 11.91 -4.31
CA ILE A 139 5.65 11.35 -4.29
C ILE A 139 4.72 12.23 -3.46
N LEU A 140 5.10 12.59 -2.23
CA LEU A 140 4.26 13.42 -1.36
C LEU A 140 3.96 14.79 -1.97
N LEU A 141 4.95 15.43 -2.60
CA LEU A 141 4.75 16.71 -3.28
C LEU A 141 3.85 16.56 -4.52
N ALA A 142 4.04 15.50 -5.30
CA ALA A 142 3.20 15.24 -6.46
C ALA A 142 1.74 14.98 -6.06
N THR A 143 1.52 14.17 -5.01
CA THR A 143 0.18 13.90 -4.47
C THR A 143 -0.48 15.14 -3.86
N LEU A 144 0.30 16.10 -3.32
CA LEU A 144 -0.26 17.34 -2.78
C LEU A 144 -0.63 18.36 -3.87
N LEU A 145 0.04 18.32 -5.02
CA LEU A 145 -0.17 19.26 -6.13
C LEU A 145 -1.30 18.85 -7.07
N LEU A 146 -1.62 17.55 -7.12
CA LEU A 146 -2.71 16.98 -7.91
C LEU A 146 -4.03 17.01 -7.12
#